data_AF-A0A5D2QXB8-F1
#
_entry.id   AF-A0A5D2QXB8-F1
#
_cell.length_a   1.000
_cell.length_b   1.000
_cell.length_c   1.000
_cell.angle_alpha   90.00
_cell.angle_beta   90.00
_cell.angle_gamma   90.00
#
_symmetry.space_group_name_H-M   'P 1'
#
loop_
_entity.id
_entity.type
_entity.pdbx_description
1 polymer ?
#
loop_
_entity_poly.entity_id
_entity_poly.type
_entity_poly.pdbx_seq_one_letter_code
_entity_poly.pdbx_strand_id
1 'polypeptide(L)'
;MNQSALLMYIPKSGCLYEFYDPSERKIHSLELPELCGCRVCYTKQGWLLLYRRRNHLVFFFNPFTRETINLPSYELAYEIMAFSCAPTSTNCVVFSIKHVHPTVVVISTCHPTGASEWTIVNHRNRLSFVSSIWDKPVFCSGLFYCLSLTGWLGVYDPVRRYWKVLAMPPPRCPEYFFVKNWWKGKFMTEHNGDLLVVYTSQNKNPIIYKLYRSELAWKEMESLRSVTIFASFLTSLSGANLLGIMRNSVYFSKFRFFGKRCISYSFDDYRYYPRKQQYDWGEQPSFENIWIEPPHHALSSI
;
A
#
# COMPACT_ATOMS: atom_id res chain seq x y z
N MET A 1 -11.72 18.63 -9.54
CA MET A 1 -10.25 18.42 -9.61
C MET A 1 -9.87 17.32 -8.65
N ASN A 2 -8.98 16.39 -9.04
CA ASN A 2 -8.51 15.35 -8.13
C ASN A 2 -7.48 15.95 -7.16
N GLN A 3 -7.63 15.65 -5.87
CA GLN A 3 -6.68 16.06 -4.85
C GLN A 3 -5.53 15.05 -4.78
N SER A 4 -4.33 15.53 -4.46
CA SER A 4 -3.17 14.68 -4.19
C SER A 4 -3.41 13.85 -2.92
N ALA A 5 -2.82 12.66 -2.86
CA ALA A 5 -2.71 11.95 -1.59
C ALA A 5 -1.83 12.75 -0.60
N LEU A 6 -2.16 12.64 0.69
CA LEU A 6 -1.40 13.21 1.79
C LEU A 6 -0.50 12.14 2.41
N LEU A 7 0.72 12.51 2.80
CA LEU A 7 1.61 11.62 3.55
C LEU A 7 1.37 11.80 5.04
N MET A 8 0.69 10.82 5.65
CA MET A 8 0.44 10.78 7.09
C MET A 8 1.66 10.20 7.81
N TYR A 9 2.19 10.93 8.80
CA TYR A 9 3.25 10.48 9.70
C TYR A 9 2.67 9.93 10.99
N ILE A 10 3.14 8.76 11.39
CA ILE A 10 2.76 8.10 12.63
C ILE A 10 3.78 8.52 13.71
N PRO A 11 3.35 9.25 14.76
CA PRO A 11 4.26 9.71 15.78
C PRO A 11 4.76 8.55 16.64
N LYS A 12 6.01 8.64 17.11
CA LYS A 12 6.57 7.66 18.06
C LYS A 12 5.94 7.76 19.45
N SER A 13 5.49 8.95 19.81
CA SER A 13 4.81 9.26 21.08
C SER A 13 3.81 10.40 20.87
N GLY A 14 2.77 10.43 21.70
CA GLY A 14 1.70 11.42 21.61
C GLY A 14 0.65 11.09 20.55
N CYS A 15 -0.27 12.03 20.36
CA CYS A 15 -1.45 11.85 19.53
C CYS A 15 -1.48 12.83 18.34
N LEU A 16 -0.44 13.64 18.13
CA LEU A 16 -0.38 14.61 17.05
C LEU A 16 0.17 13.96 15.78
N TYR A 17 -0.66 13.84 14.75
CA TYR A 17 -0.32 13.28 13.44
C TYR A 17 -0.12 14.40 12.43
N GLU A 18 1.00 14.35 11.69
CA GLU A 18 1.30 15.29 10.62
C GLU A 18 0.87 14.70 9.27
N PHE A 19 0.19 15.50 8.44
CA PHE A 19 -0.22 15.18 7.08
C PHE A 19 0.49 16.13 6.13
N TYR A 20 1.44 15.62 5.36
CA TYR A 20 2.18 16.41 4.37
C TYR A 20 1.49 16.36 3.01
N ASP A 21 1.14 17.53 2.47
CA ASP A 21 0.66 17.70 1.11
C ASP A 21 1.85 17.97 0.17
N PRO A 22 2.22 17.03 -0.73
CA PRO A 22 3.32 17.24 -1.67
C PRO A 22 2.99 18.25 -2.79
N SER A 23 1.71 18.54 -3.05
CA SER A 23 1.26 19.48 -4.07
C SER A 23 1.41 20.93 -3.59
N GLU A 24 0.96 21.22 -2.37
CA GLU A 24 1.09 22.54 -1.75
C GLU A 24 2.39 22.72 -0.96
N ARG A 25 3.10 21.62 -0.68
CA ARG A 25 4.25 21.55 0.22
C ARG A 25 3.93 22.05 1.63
N LYS A 26 2.69 21.82 2.08
CA LYS A 26 2.21 22.19 3.42
C LYS A 26 2.11 20.98 4.33
N ILE A 27 2.12 21.25 5.63
CA ILE A 27 1.86 20.25 6.66
C ILE A 27 0.61 20.71 7.39
N HIS A 28 -0.33 19.79 7.54
CA HIS A 28 -1.45 19.93 8.42
C HIS A 28 -1.27 18.97 9.60
N SER A 29 -1.78 19.33 10.77
CA SER A 29 -1.62 18.52 11.97
C SER A 29 -2.97 18.26 12.60
N LEU A 30 -3.22 17.00 12.98
CA LEU A 30 -4.45 16.59 13.64
C LEU A 30 -4.12 15.79 14.91
N GLU A 31 -4.79 16.11 16.01
CA GLU A 31 -4.73 15.27 17.20
C GLU A 31 -5.68 14.08 17.07
N LEU A 32 -5.15 12.87 16.94
CA LEU A 32 -5.91 11.64 16.76
C LEU A 32 -5.65 10.66 17.92
N PRO A 33 -6.18 10.92 19.14
CA PRO A 33 -6.00 10.03 20.28
C PRO A 33 -6.57 8.61 20.06
N GLU A 34 -7.53 8.45 19.15
CA GLU A 34 -8.16 7.17 18.78
C GLU A 34 -7.15 6.18 18.17
N LEU A 35 -6.09 6.72 17.54
CA LEU A 35 -5.00 5.95 16.94
C LEU A 35 -3.91 5.56 17.94
N CYS A 36 -3.96 6.05 19.19
CA CYS A 36 -2.92 5.78 20.18
C CYS A 36 -2.77 4.27 20.43
N GLY A 37 -1.53 3.77 20.37
CA GLY A 37 -1.22 2.36 20.53
C GLY A 37 -1.73 1.45 19.40
N CYS A 38 -2.18 2.02 18.28
CA CYS A 38 -2.64 1.27 17.11
C CYS A 38 -1.52 1.16 16.07
N ARG A 39 -1.47 0.02 15.39
CA ARG A 39 -0.67 -0.19 14.19
C ARG A 39 -1.54 0.06 12.98
N VAL A 40 -1.05 0.89 12.05
CA VAL A 40 -1.68 1.03 10.73
C VAL A 40 -1.35 -0.19 9.89
N CYS A 41 -2.39 -0.78 9.28
CA CYS A 41 -2.27 -1.99 8.47
C CYS A 41 -2.49 -1.71 6.99
N TYR A 42 -3.45 -0.86 6.63
CA TYR A 42 -3.77 -0.53 5.24
C TYR A 42 -4.50 0.82 5.15
N THR A 43 -4.52 1.42 3.96
CA THR A 43 -5.28 2.65 3.66
C THR A 43 -6.00 2.49 2.32
N LYS A 44 -7.21 3.03 2.18
CA LYS A 44 -7.90 3.16 0.88
C LYS A 44 -9.12 4.06 1.02
N GLN A 45 -9.35 4.93 0.04
CA GLN A 45 -10.52 5.81 -0.02
C GLN A 45 -10.71 6.64 1.25
N GLY A 46 -9.60 7.13 1.82
CA GLY A 46 -9.60 7.95 3.04
C GLY A 46 -9.80 7.19 4.36
N TRP A 47 -9.90 5.86 4.32
CA TRP A 47 -10.03 5.02 5.51
C TRP A 47 -8.72 4.32 5.86
N LEU A 48 -8.40 4.29 7.15
CA LEU A 48 -7.33 3.48 7.72
C LEU A 48 -7.91 2.17 8.26
N LEU A 49 -7.22 1.06 8.01
CA LEU A 49 -7.41 -0.20 8.74
C LEU A 49 -6.37 -0.29 9.84
N LEU A 50 -6.82 -0.48 11.08
CA LEU A 50 -6.00 -0.40 12.28
C LEU A 50 -6.07 -1.69 13.08
N TYR A 51 -4.94 -2.03 13.71
CA TYR A 51 -4.84 -3.12 14.67
C TYR A 51 -4.33 -2.63 16.02
N ARG A 52 -5.05 -2.95 17.09
CA ARG A 52 -4.65 -2.65 18.47
C ARG A 52 -4.31 -3.94 19.20
N ARG A 53 -3.00 -4.17 19.40
CA ARG A 53 -2.46 -5.42 19.97
C ARG A 53 -2.99 -5.73 21.36
N ARG A 54 -3.23 -4.72 22.20
CA ARG A 54 -3.60 -4.90 23.63
C ARG A 54 -4.87 -5.75 23.81
N ASN A 55 -5.82 -5.63 22.89
CA ASN A 55 -7.14 -6.28 22.97
C ASN A 55 -7.53 -6.96 21.66
N HIS A 56 -6.55 -7.21 20.77
CA HIS A 56 -6.76 -7.82 19.46
C HIS A 56 -7.86 -7.17 18.61
N LEU A 57 -8.07 -5.86 18.78
CA LEU A 57 -9.12 -5.13 18.08
C LEU A 57 -8.62 -4.76 16.69
N VAL A 58 -9.44 -5.07 15.68
CA VAL A 58 -9.28 -4.56 14.31
C VAL A 58 -10.45 -3.62 14.04
N PHE A 59 -10.17 -2.45 13.47
CA PHE A 59 -11.20 -1.47 13.18
C PHE A 59 -10.78 -0.54 12.06
N PHE A 60 -11.77 0.05 11.40
CA PHE A 60 -11.58 1.13 10.46
C PHE A 60 -11.68 2.47 11.17
N PHE A 61 -10.90 3.43 10.72
CA PHE A 61 -10.96 4.81 11.18
C PHE A 61 -10.76 5.77 10.02
N ASN A 62 -11.61 6.78 9.90
CA ASN A 62 -11.41 7.88 8.97
C ASN A 62 -10.86 9.09 9.75
N PRO A 63 -9.60 9.51 9.52
CA PRO A 63 -8.99 10.61 10.28
C PRO A 63 -9.64 11.97 10.02
N PHE A 64 -10.39 12.12 8.92
CA PHE A 64 -11.02 13.38 8.54
C PHE A 64 -12.45 13.51 9.09
N THR A 65 -13.20 12.41 9.14
CA THR A 65 -14.58 12.41 9.70
C THR A 65 -14.65 11.90 11.13
N ARG A 66 -13.56 11.33 11.67
CA ARG A 66 -13.48 10.64 12.96
C ARG A 66 -14.35 9.39 13.06
N GLU A 67 -14.98 8.97 11.97
CA GLU A 67 -15.85 7.80 11.96
C GLU A 67 -15.04 6.52 12.20
N THR A 68 -15.65 5.60 12.95
CA THR A 68 -15.04 4.33 13.34
C THR A 68 -15.98 3.18 13.03
N ILE A 69 -15.46 2.10 12.46
CA ILE A 69 -16.21 0.86 12.23
C ILE A 69 -15.40 -0.31 12.80
N ASN A 70 -15.92 -0.94 13.84
CA ASN A 70 -15.26 -2.07 14.49
C ASN A 70 -15.45 -3.36 13.69
N LEU A 71 -14.43 -4.21 13.68
CA LEU A 71 -14.51 -5.58 13.22
C LEU A 71 -14.45 -6.53 14.42
N PRO A 72 -14.87 -7.80 14.25
CA PRO A 72 -14.59 -8.84 15.24
C PRO A 72 -13.10 -8.90 15.59
N SER A 73 -12.79 -9.25 16.83
CA SER A 73 -11.41 -9.42 17.29
C SER A 73 -10.65 -10.41 16.40
N TYR A 74 -9.37 -10.12 16.17
CA TYR A 74 -8.51 -10.91 15.30
C TYR A 74 -7.08 -10.91 15.82
N GLU A 75 -6.51 -12.09 16.02
CA GLU A 75 -5.14 -12.22 16.49
C GLU A 75 -4.15 -12.06 15.33
N LEU A 76 -3.70 -10.82 15.13
CA LEU A 76 -2.71 -10.52 14.11
C LEU A 76 -1.29 -10.88 14.61
N ALA A 77 -0.63 -11.78 13.88
CA ALA A 77 0.77 -12.14 14.13
C ALA A 77 1.72 -11.50 13.09
N TYR A 78 2.00 -12.22 12.00
CA TYR A 78 2.95 -11.85 10.95
C TYR A 78 2.31 -11.85 9.56
N GLU A 79 1.05 -11.45 9.50
CA GLU A 79 0.25 -11.37 8.29
C GLU A 79 0.04 -9.93 7.83
N ILE A 80 -0.32 -9.79 6.57
CA ILE A 80 -0.68 -8.51 5.95
C ILE A 80 -2.19 -8.42 5.81
N MET A 81 -2.74 -7.21 5.90
CA MET A 81 -4.16 -6.96 5.67
C MET A 81 -4.36 -5.97 4.53
N ALA A 82 -5.49 -6.11 3.84
CA ALA A 82 -6.00 -5.15 2.88
C ALA A 82 -7.52 -5.18 2.90
N PHE A 83 -8.14 -4.18 2.28
CA PHE A 83 -9.58 -4.16 2.11
C PHE A 83 -9.97 -3.66 0.72
N SER A 84 -11.14 -4.08 0.24
CA SER A 84 -11.52 -3.92 -1.17
C SER A 84 -11.93 -2.49 -1.53
N CYS A 85 -12.76 -1.86 -0.71
CA CYS A 85 -13.34 -0.52 -0.88
C CYS A 85 -13.76 0.07 0.47
N ALA A 86 -14.30 1.29 0.51
CA ALA A 86 -14.71 1.97 1.74
C ALA A 86 -15.54 1.04 2.64
N PRO A 87 -15.25 0.98 3.95
CA PRO A 87 -15.90 0.05 4.90
C PRO A 87 -17.38 0.32 5.11
N THR A 88 -17.88 1.49 4.69
CA THR A 88 -19.31 1.83 4.65
C THR A 88 -20.06 1.11 3.52
N SER A 89 -19.36 0.56 2.52
CA SER A 89 -19.96 -0.25 1.46
C SER A 89 -20.28 -1.66 1.97
N THR A 90 -21.47 -2.15 1.63
CA THR A 90 -21.89 -3.54 1.89
C THR A 90 -21.02 -4.58 1.18
N ASN A 91 -20.34 -4.18 0.10
CA ASN A 91 -19.44 -5.04 -0.67
C ASN A 91 -17.99 -4.98 -0.17
N CYS A 92 -17.72 -4.27 0.93
CA CYS A 92 -16.39 -4.24 1.51
C CYS A 92 -16.02 -5.62 2.07
N VAL A 93 -14.83 -6.07 1.72
CA VAL A 93 -14.20 -7.29 2.20
C VAL A 93 -12.85 -6.91 2.75
N VAL A 94 -12.57 -7.33 3.97
CA VAL A 94 -11.25 -7.32 4.56
C VAL A 94 -10.60 -8.66 4.28
N PHE A 95 -9.33 -8.62 3.89
CA PHE A 95 -8.53 -9.76 3.51
C PHE A 95 -7.25 -9.75 4.34
N SER A 96 -6.92 -10.91 4.92
CA SER A 96 -5.62 -11.17 5.54
C SER A 96 -5.01 -12.42 4.94
N ILE A 97 -3.68 -12.45 4.80
CA ILE A 97 -2.94 -13.62 4.35
C ILE A 97 -1.75 -13.92 5.26
N LYS A 98 -1.70 -15.16 5.73
CA LYS A 98 -0.66 -15.69 6.61
C LYS A 98 0.03 -16.87 5.94
N HIS A 99 1.36 -16.89 6.04
CA HIS A 99 2.17 -18.03 5.65
C HIS A 99 2.05 -19.18 6.65
N VAL A 100 1.86 -20.40 6.13
CA VAL A 100 1.95 -21.64 6.92
C VAL A 100 3.09 -22.50 6.39
N HIS A 101 3.09 -22.73 5.08
CA HIS A 101 4.06 -23.56 4.38
C HIS A 101 4.24 -22.98 2.96
N PRO A 102 5.37 -23.22 2.26
CA PRO A 102 5.52 -22.83 0.86
C PRO A 102 4.33 -23.18 -0.05
N THR A 103 3.62 -24.28 0.25
CA THR A 103 2.43 -24.71 -0.51
C THR A 103 1.11 -24.49 0.22
N VAL A 104 1.09 -23.77 1.36
CA VAL A 104 -0.12 -23.52 2.13
C VAL A 104 -0.13 -22.09 2.69
N VAL A 105 -1.19 -21.36 2.38
CA VAL A 105 -1.50 -20.06 3.00
C VAL A 105 -2.82 -20.14 3.74
N VAL A 106 -2.94 -19.41 4.85
CA VAL A 106 -4.23 -19.15 5.49
C VAL A 106 -4.72 -17.80 4.97
N ILE A 107 -5.96 -17.76 4.49
CA ILE A 107 -6.63 -16.52 4.14
C ILE A 107 -7.79 -16.32 5.09
N SER A 108 -7.83 -15.15 5.71
CA SER A 108 -8.91 -14.74 6.59
C SER A 108 -9.68 -13.59 5.94
N THR A 109 -11.00 -13.66 5.95
CA THR A 109 -11.87 -12.61 5.44
C THR A 109 -12.92 -12.16 6.44
N CYS A 110 -13.30 -10.89 6.34
CA CYS A 110 -14.37 -10.32 7.15
C CYS A 110 -15.12 -9.26 6.36
N HIS A 111 -16.42 -9.13 6.60
CA HIS A 111 -17.24 -8.05 6.08
C HIS A 111 -17.47 -7.03 7.20
N PRO A 112 -17.25 -5.72 6.99
CA PRO A 112 -17.45 -4.72 8.05
C PRO A 112 -18.90 -4.61 8.51
N THR A 113 -19.85 -4.96 7.64
CA THR A 113 -21.28 -4.93 7.93
C THR A 113 -21.77 -6.31 8.33
N GLY A 114 -22.19 -6.47 9.59
CA GLY A 114 -22.91 -7.65 10.06
C GLY A 114 -22.09 -8.91 10.36
N ALA A 115 -20.76 -8.89 10.23
CA ALA A 115 -19.94 -10.05 10.60
C ALA A 115 -19.74 -10.14 12.12
N SER A 116 -19.95 -11.32 12.69
CA SER A 116 -19.64 -11.64 14.09
C SER A 116 -18.25 -12.25 14.28
N GLU A 117 -17.69 -12.85 13.22
CA GLU A 117 -16.40 -13.54 13.24
C GLU A 117 -15.69 -13.47 11.88
N TRP A 118 -14.41 -13.84 11.88
CA TRP A 118 -13.60 -13.96 10.68
C TRP A 118 -13.78 -15.34 10.03
N THR A 119 -13.92 -15.37 8.72
CA THR A 119 -13.86 -16.63 7.96
C THR A 119 -12.40 -16.96 7.68
N ILE A 120 -11.90 -18.08 8.22
CA ILE A 120 -10.49 -18.48 8.13
C ILE A 120 -10.38 -19.78 7.34
N VAL A 121 -9.65 -19.76 6.22
CA VAL A 121 -9.54 -20.91 5.31
C VAL A 121 -8.10 -21.19 4.92
N ASN A 122 -7.72 -22.47 5.00
CA ASN A 122 -6.45 -22.97 4.48
C ASN A 122 -6.53 -23.22 2.97
N HIS A 123 -5.65 -22.59 2.21
CA HIS A 123 -5.54 -22.79 0.77
C HIS A 123 -4.23 -23.48 0.42
N ARG A 124 -4.34 -24.58 -0.33
CA ARG A 124 -3.19 -25.30 -0.89
C ARG A 124 -2.81 -24.72 -2.24
N ASN A 125 -1.52 -24.48 -2.43
CA ASN A 125 -0.95 -23.95 -3.65
C ASN A 125 -0.30 -25.08 -4.45
N ARG A 126 -0.47 -25.03 -5.77
CA ARG A 126 0.32 -25.86 -6.69
C ARG A 126 1.76 -25.35 -6.81
N LEU A 127 1.94 -24.04 -6.79
CA LEU A 127 3.24 -23.37 -6.84
C LEU A 127 3.60 -22.83 -5.46
N SER A 128 4.90 -22.75 -5.17
CA SER A 128 5.38 -22.18 -3.92
C SER A 128 5.00 -20.70 -3.79
N PHE A 129 4.47 -20.30 -2.64
CA PHE A 129 4.20 -18.92 -2.26
C PHE A 129 4.59 -18.70 -0.80
N VAL A 130 5.74 -18.05 -0.62
CA VAL A 130 6.21 -17.64 0.71
C VAL A 130 5.64 -16.25 1.00
N SER A 131 4.56 -16.23 1.79
CA SER A 131 3.96 -14.98 2.25
C SER A 131 4.73 -14.39 3.43
N SER A 132 4.70 -13.06 3.56
CA SER A 132 5.36 -12.34 4.65
C SER A 132 4.73 -10.97 4.88
N ILE A 133 5.11 -10.30 5.96
CA ILE A 133 4.75 -8.89 6.21
C ILE A 133 5.23 -7.91 5.10
N TRP A 134 6.13 -8.36 4.22
CA TRP A 134 6.69 -7.56 3.12
C TRP A 134 5.90 -7.66 1.83
N ASP A 135 4.90 -8.53 1.78
CA ASP A 135 4.02 -8.68 0.63
C ASP A 135 3.26 -7.37 0.35
N LYS A 136 2.78 -7.23 -0.89
CA LYS A 136 2.02 -6.04 -1.31
C LYS A 136 0.63 -6.49 -1.76
N PRO A 137 -0.40 -6.37 -0.91
CA PRO A 137 -1.77 -6.69 -1.29
C PRO A 137 -2.44 -5.48 -1.96
N VAL A 138 -3.11 -5.72 -3.08
CA VAL A 138 -3.89 -4.72 -3.81
C VAL A 138 -5.20 -5.33 -4.26
N PHE A 139 -6.31 -4.67 -3.98
CA PHE A 139 -7.61 -5.04 -4.55
C PHE A 139 -7.78 -4.39 -5.92
N CYS A 140 -8.00 -5.22 -6.95
CA CYS A 140 -8.14 -4.78 -8.34
C CYS A 140 -9.22 -5.61 -9.04
N SER A 141 -10.16 -4.95 -9.73
CA SER A 141 -11.17 -5.63 -10.57
C SER A 141 -11.89 -6.80 -9.86
N GLY A 142 -12.25 -6.64 -8.59
CA GLY A 142 -12.98 -7.67 -7.82
C GLY A 142 -12.09 -8.71 -7.09
N LEU A 143 -10.78 -8.69 -7.29
CA LEU A 143 -9.85 -9.69 -6.76
C LEU A 143 -8.78 -9.05 -5.89
N PHE A 144 -8.30 -9.77 -4.88
CA PHE A 144 -7.08 -9.40 -4.16
C PHE A 144 -5.86 -10.01 -4.85
N TYR A 145 -4.91 -9.17 -5.22
CA TYR A 145 -3.62 -9.55 -5.75
C TYR A 145 -2.58 -9.34 -4.68
N CYS A 146 -1.76 -10.35 -4.43
CA CYS A 146 -0.71 -10.31 -3.42
C CYS A 146 0.64 -10.59 -4.08
N LEU A 147 1.47 -9.56 -4.17
CA LEU A 147 2.84 -9.70 -4.66
C LEU A 147 3.73 -10.14 -3.50
N SER A 148 4.19 -11.39 -3.53
CA SER A 148 5.05 -11.97 -2.50
C SER A 148 6.38 -11.25 -2.43
N LEU A 149 7.09 -11.41 -1.31
CA LEU A 149 8.51 -11.06 -1.14
C LEU A 149 9.36 -11.38 -2.40
N THR A 150 9.24 -12.60 -2.92
CA THR A 150 10.00 -13.13 -4.08
C THR A 150 9.45 -12.73 -5.45
N GLY A 151 8.40 -11.92 -5.51
CA GLY A 151 7.83 -11.38 -6.75
C GLY A 151 6.80 -12.31 -7.42
N TRP A 152 6.42 -13.41 -6.76
CA TRP A 152 5.30 -14.23 -7.20
C TRP A 152 3.98 -13.52 -6.94
N LEU A 153 3.01 -13.71 -7.84
CA LEU A 153 1.71 -13.07 -7.73
C LEU A 153 0.64 -14.09 -7.36
N GLY A 154 0.12 -13.98 -6.14
CA GLY A 154 -1.05 -14.70 -5.67
C GLY A 154 -2.33 -13.92 -5.94
N VAL A 155 -3.43 -14.62 -6.20
CA VAL A 155 -4.73 -14.04 -6.50
C VAL A 155 -5.80 -14.73 -5.68
N TYR A 156 -6.55 -13.94 -4.92
CA TYR A 156 -7.71 -14.38 -4.15
C TYR A 156 -9.00 -13.80 -4.74
N ASP A 157 -9.96 -14.68 -4.99
CA ASP A 157 -11.34 -14.33 -5.32
C ASP A 157 -12.19 -14.41 -4.04
N PRO A 158 -12.64 -13.26 -3.49
CA PRO A 158 -13.43 -13.26 -2.26
C PRO A 158 -14.84 -13.82 -2.44
N VAL A 159 -15.39 -13.80 -3.66
CA VAL A 159 -16.73 -14.33 -3.96
C VAL A 159 -16.66 -15.85 -4.07
N ARG A 160 -15.69 -16.37 -4.83
CA ARG A 160 -15.49 -17.83 -5.00
C ARG A 160 -14.73 -18.47 -3.84
N ARG A 161 -14.20 -17.66 -2.92
CA ARG A 161 -13.30 -18.07 -1.83
C ARG A 161 -12.17 -18.96 -2.33
N TYR A 162 -11.55 -18.52 -3.43
CA TYR A 162 -10.57 -19.31 -4.16
C TYR A 162 -9.25 -18.56 -4.26
N TRP A 163 -8.15 -19.27 -3.98
CA TRP A 163 -6.80 -18.75 -4.05
C TRP A 163 -5.98 -19.54 -5.07
N LYS A 164 -5.16 -18.83 -5.85
CA LYS A 164 -4.12 -19.43 -6.69
C LYS A 164 -2.90 -18.54 -6.80
N VAL A 165 -1.76 -19.17 -7.08
CA VAL A 165 -0.53 -18.49 -7.48
C VAL A 165 -0.47 -18.51 -9.00
N LEU A 166 -0.21 -17.36 -9.63
CA LEU A 166 -0.09 -17.29 -11.08
C LEU A 166 1.24 -17.91 -11.54
N ALA A 167 1.16 -18.80 -12.53
CA ALA A 167 2.31 -19.44 -13.16
C ALA A 167 2.94 -18.49 -14.19
N MET A 168 3.58 -17.43 -13.71
CA MET A 168 4.25 -16.44 -14.56
C MET A 168 5.55 -15.97 -13.92
N PRO A 169 6.56 -15.59 -14.73
CA PRO A 169 7.80 -15.09 -14.19
C PRO A 169 7.57 -13.79 -13.39
N PRO A 170 8.25 -13.62 -12.24
CA PRO A 170 8.29 -12.35 -11.54
C PRO A 170 8.76 -11.21 -12.46
N PRO A 171 8.34 -9.97 -12.21
CA PRO A 171 8.87 -8.82 -12.94
C PRO A 171 10.39 -8.76 -12.77
N ARG A 172 11.11 -8.44 -13.85
CA ARG A 172 12.57 -8.53 -13.85
C ARG A 172 13.16 -7.60 -12.79
N CYS A 173 13.89 -8.21 -11.87
CA CYS A 173 14.59 -7.52 -10.80
C CYS A 173 15.94 -7.03 -11.37
N PRO A 174 16.30 -5.74 -11.28
CA PRO A 174 17.60 -5.27 -11.78
C PRO A 174 18.78 -5.95 -11.04
N GLU A 175 19.79 -6.38 -11.79
CA GLU A 175 20.93 -7.23 -11.36
C GLU A 175 21.79 -6.66 -10.20
N TYR A 176 21.65 -5.38 -9.88
CA TYR A 176 22.34 -4.70 -8.76
C TYR A 176 21.35 -4.35 -7.65
N PHE A 177 20.69 -5.38 -7.14
CA PHE A 177 19.82 -5.23 -6.00
C PHE A 177 20.65 -5.09 -4.71
N PHE A 178 20.15 -4.29 -3.77
CA PHE A 178 20.66 -4.21 -2.42
C PHE A 178 21.09 -5.57 -1.88
N VAL A 179 22.36 -5.71 -1.49
CA VAL A 179 22.84 -6.93 -0.81
C VAL A 179 22.10 -7.13 0.54
N LYS A 180 21.46 -6.08 1.09
CA LYS A 180 20.61 -6.12 2.31
C LYS A 180 19.25 -5.42 2.10
N ASN A 181 18.15 -6.05 2.53
CA ASN A 181 16.80 -5.46 2.58
C ASN A 181 16.16 -5.08 1.23
N TRP A 182 16.50 -5.79 0.16
CA TRP A 182 15.99 -5.56 -1.20
C TRP A 182 14.46 -5.42 -1.30
N TRP A 183 13.73 -6.18 -0.50
CA TRP A 183 12.28 -6.19 -0.50
C TRP A 183 11.61 -4.88 -0.09
N LYS A 184 12.33 -3.96 0.57
CA LYS A 184 11.83 -2.63 0.94
C LYS A 184 11.75 -1.64 -0.22
N GLY A 185 12.35 -1.98 -1.36
CA GLY A 185 12.32 -1.18 -2.59
C GLY A 185 11.25 -1.60 -3.59
N LYS A 186 10.20 -2.30 -3.13
CA LYS A 186 9.16 -2.86 -3.99
C LYS A 186 7.78 -2.42 -3.54
N PHE A 187 7.00 -1.93 -4.48
CA PHE A 187 5.67 -1.38 -4.24
C PHE A 187 4.70 -1.91 -5.28
N MET A 188 3.42 -2.03 -4.94
CA MET A 188 2.37 -2.40 -5.90
C MET A 188 1.14 -1.53 -5.67
N THR A 189 0.50 -1.11 -6.76
CA THR A 189 -0.76 -0.36 -6.73
C THR A 189 -1.65 -0.77 -7.91
N GLU A 190 -2.90 -0.33 -7.87
CA GLU A 190 -3.86 -0.48 -8.96
C GLU A 190 -4.21 0.91 -9.51
N HIS A 191 -4.44 0.98 -10.82
CA HIS A 191 -4.93 2.17 -11.48
C HIS A 191 -5.83 1.80 -12.67
N ASN A 192 -7.11 2.20 -12.64
CA ASN A 192 -8.10 1.94 -13.71
C ASN A 192 -8.15 0.47 -14.16
N GLY A 193 -8.08 -0.45 -13.20
CA GLY A 193 -8.08 -1.89 -13.40
C GLY A 193 -6.70 -2.47 -13.75
N ASP A 194 -5.67 -1.67 -13.97
CA ASP A 194 -4.32 -2.15 -14.22
C ASP A 194 -3.53 -2.33 -12.92
N LEU A 195 -2.71 -3.38 -12.84
CA LEU A 195 -1.76 -3.57 -11.75
C LEU A 195 -0.39 -3.06 -12.15
N LEU A 196 0.17 -2.21 -11.29
CA LEU A 196 1.48 -1.58 -11.48
C LEU A 196 2.40 -1.96 -10.33
N VAL A 197 3.63 -2.36 -10.66
CA VAL A 197 4.70 -2.64 -9.69
C VAL A 197 5.83 -1.66 -9.89
N VAL A 198 6.31 -1.07 -8.80
CA VAL A 198 7.47 -0.17 -8.80
C VAL A 198 8.62 -0.85 -8.09
N TYR A 199 9.77 -0.91 -8.75
CA TYR A 199 11.05 -1.32 -8.19
C TYR A 199 12.00 -0.14 -8.07
N THR A 200 12.64 0.01 -6.92
CA THR A 200 13.67 1.02 -6.66
C THR A 200 15.00 0.35 -6.35
N SER A 201 16.10 0.94 -6.83
CA SER A 201 17.49 0.54 -6.51
C SER A 201 18.29 1.75 -6.02
N GLN A 202 19.41 1.53 -5.33
CA GLN A 202 20.27 2.64 -4.84
C GLN A 202 20.82 3.48 -5.99
N ASN A 203 21.21 2.84 -7.09
CA ASN A 203 22.00 3.45 -8.16
C ASN A 203 21.28 3.47 -9.51
N LYS A 204 19.97 3.20 -9.53
CA LYS A 204 19.17 3.22 -10.77
C LYS A 204 17.86 3.96 -10.54
N ASN A 205 17.32 4.47 -11.66
CA ASN A 205 15.98 5.02 -11.73
C ASN A 205 14.94 3.95 -11.37
N PRO A 206 13.77 4.34 -10.84
CA PRO A 206 12.74 3.38 -10.52
C PRO A 206 12.22 2.75 -11.81
N ILE A 207 11.99 1.43 -11.79
CA ILE A 207 11.42 0.68 -12.91
C ILE A 207 9.96 0.40 -12.58
N ILE A 208 9.06 0.65 -13.53
CA ILE A 208 7.64 0.33 -13.39
C ILE A 208 7.28 -0.79 -14.35
N TYR A 209 6.56 -1.77 -13.84
CA TYR A 209 5.95 -2.83 -14.65
C TYR A 209 4.44 -2.75 -14.59
N LYS A 210 3.79 -2.95 -15.74
CA LYS A 210 2.35 -3.21 -15.83
C LYS A 210 2.12 -4.70 -16.07
N LEU A 211 1.11 -5.25 -15.40
CA LEU A 211 0.64 -6.62 -15.66
C LEU A 211 -0.28 -6.64 -16.89
N TYR A 212 0.14 -7.37 -17.91
CA TYR A 212 -0.71 -7.72 -19.06
C TYR A 212 -1.39 -9.05 -18.78
N ARG A 213 -2.59 -9.01 -18.21
CA ARG A 213 -3.32 -10.19 -17.70
C ARG A 213 -3.61 -11.24 -18.77
N SER A 214 -3.87 -10.82 -20.02
CA SER A 214 -4.07 -11.72 -21.17
C SER A 214 -2.83 -12.53 -21.53
N GLU A 215 -1.66 -11.96 -21.29
CA GLU A 215 -0.36 -12.56 -21.63
C GLU A 215 0.31 -13.22 -20.41
N LEU A 216 -0.25 -13.00 -19.21
CA LEU A 216 0.37 -13.36 -17.93
C LEU A 216 1.84 -12.92 -17.88
N ALA A 217 2.09 -11.65 -18.23
CA ALA A 217 3.42 -11.09 -18.35
C ALA A 217 3.51 -9.68 -17.75
N TRP A 218 4.65 -9.39 -17.12
CA TRP A 218 5.02 -8.04 -16.71
C TRP A 218 5.78 -7.35 -17.84
N LYS A 219 5.34 -6.16 -18.25
CA LYS A 219 6.05 -5.33 -19.23
C LYS A 219 6.46 -4.02 -18.59
N GLU A 220 7.71 -3.65 -18.82
CA GLU A 220 8.26 -2.38 -18.36
C GLU A 220 7.53 -1.21 -19.01
N MET A 221 7.36 -0.13 -18.25
CA MET A 221 6.76 1.11 -18.70
C MET A 221 7.81 2.20 -18.77
N GLU A 222 7.89 2.88 -19.92
CA GLU A 222 8.76 4.04 -20.11
C GLU A 222 8.18 5.33 -19.49
N SER A 223 6.87 5.37 -19.25
CA SER A 223 6.16 6.53 -18.72
C SER A 223 4.86 6.14 -18.04
N LEU A 224 4.50 6.89 -16.99
CA LEU A 224 3.21 6.86 -16.30
C LEU A 224 2.17 7.81 -16.92
N ARG A 225 2.54 8.60 -17.93
CA ARG A 225 1.69 9.60 -18.60
C ARG A 225 1.03 10.55 -17.59
N SER A 226 -0.29 10.54 -17.44
CA SER A 226 -1.02 11.39 -16.51
C SER A 226 -1.13 10.81 -15.10
N VAL A 227 -0.54 9.64 -14.84
CA VAL A 227 -0.63 8.92 -13.56
C VAL A 227 0.50 9.36 -12.63
N THR A 228 0.15 9.45 -11.35
CA THR A 228 1.05 9.63 -10.22
C THR A 228 0.92 8.43 -9.30
N ILE A 229 2.03 7.81 -8.92
CA ILE A 229 2.06 6.72 -7.94
C ILE A 229 2.58 7.25 -6.62
N PHE A 230 1.82 7.07 -5.56
CA PHE A 230 2.24 7.34 -4.18
C PHE A 230 2.68 6.03 -3.54
N ALA A 231 3.97 5.73 -3.65
CA ALA A 231 4.59 4.51 -3.18
C ALA A 231 4.83 4.55 -1.67
N SER A 232 4.25 3.59 -0.94
CA SER A 232 4.53 3.35 0.48
C SER A 232 4.54 1.85 0.79
N PHE A 233 5.16 1.49 1.90
CA PHE A 233 5.36 0.11 2.31
C PHE A 233 4.06 -0.65 2.57
N LEU A 234 3.15 -0.06 3.34
CA LEU A 234 1.89 -0.69 3.73
C LEU A 234 0.91 -0.72 2.55
N THR A 235 0.73 0.43 1.92
CA THR A 235 -0.15 0.59 0.77
C THR A 235 0.38 1.66 -0.15
N SER A 236 0.36 1.40 -1.45
CA SER A 236 0.63 2.41 -2.46
C SER A 236 -0.67 2.84 -3.13
N LEU A 237 -0.81 4.13 -3.35
CA LEU A 237 -1.96 4.73 -4.02
C LEU A 237 -1.58 5.16 -5.44
N SER A 238 -2.57 5.28 -6.30
CA SER A 238 -2.42 5.89 -7.61
C SER A 238 -3.45 7.00 -7.77
N GLY A 239 -3.06 8.07 -8.44
CA GLY A 239 -3.93 9.17 -8.83
C GLY A 239 -3.70 9.54 -10.27
N ALA A 240 -4.70 10.11 -10.92
CA ALA A 240 -4.57 10.70 -12.24
C ALA A 240 -5.10 12.13 -12.25
N ASN A 241 -4.66 12.91 -13.25
CA ASN A 241 -5.09 14.28 -13.49
C ASN A 241 -4.74 15.24 -12.33
N LEU A 242 -3.61 14.99 -11.67
CA LEU A 242 -3.00 15.97 -10.75
C LEU A 242 -2.32 17.07 -11.57
N LEU A 243 -2.41 18.31 -11.11
CA LEU A 243 -1.87 19.47 -11.81
C LEU A 243 -0.34 19.51 -11.80
N GLY A 244 0.24 20.05 -12.88
CA GLY A 244 1.63 20.47 -12.95
C GLY A 244 2.65 19.34 -12.77
N ILE A 245 3.54 19.51 -11.79
CA ILE A 245 4.76 18.72 -11.58
C ILE A 245 4.52 17.30 -11.06
N MET A 246 3.30 16.95 -10.65
CA MET A 246 3.02 15.68 -9.99
C MET A 246 2.71 14.55 -10.96
N ARG A 247 2.30 14.87 -12.20
CA ARG A 247 2.02 13.87 -13.23
C ARG A 247 3.29 13.11 -13.62
N ASN A 248 3.13 11.97 -14.27
CA ASN A 248 4.23 11.16 -14.78
C ASN A 248 5.33 10.92 -13.72
N SER A 249 4.93 10.70 -12.47
CA SER A 249 5.87 10.72 -11.33
C SER A 249 5.53 9.67 -10.28
N VAL A 250 6.55 9.27 -9.52
CA VAL A 250 6.41 8.41 -8.34
C VAL A 250 6.82 9.21 -7.11
N TYR A 251 5.94 9.30 -6.13
CA TYR A 251 6.17 9.90 -4.81
C TYR A 251 6.36 8.81 -3.78
N PHE A 252 7.53 8.76 -3.18
CA PHE A 252 7.90 7.78 -2.19
C PHE A 252 7.72 8.36 -0.79
N SER A 253 7.17 7.55 0.12
CA SER A 253 6.93 7.93 1.52
C SER A 253 8.21 8.04 2.37
N LYS A 254 9.36 8.31 1.75
CA LYS A 254 10.69 8.28 2.36
C LYS A 254 11.22 9.67 2.71
N PHE A 255 11.85 9.71 3.89
CA PHE A 255 12.89 10.63 4.35
C PHE A 255 12.52 12.11 4.68
N ARG A 256 13.15 12.61 5.76
CA ARG A 256 13.14 14.00 6.25
C ARG A 256 14.55 14.59 6.14
N PHE A 257 14.87 15.29 5.04
CA PHE A 257 16.11 16.07 4.93
C PHE A 257 15.84 17.38 4.19
N PHE A 258 16.44 18.48 4.66
CA PHE A 258 16.34 19.82 4.05
C PHE A 258 14.91 20.29 3.77
N GLY A 259 14.00 20.18 4.75
CA GLY A 259 12.63 20.68 4.66
C GLY A 259 11.71 19.90 3.71
N LYS A 260 12.23 18.99 2.89
CA LYS A 260 11.43 18.06 2.09
C LYS A 260 11.09 16.80 2.89
N ARG A 261 9.84 16.37 2.72
CA ARG A 261 9.16 15.37 3.53
C ARG A 261 8.92 14.06 2.75
N CYS A 262 9.03 14.10 1.42
CA CYS A 262 9.01 12.91 0.57
C CYS A 262 10.04 13.04 -0.57
N ILE A 263 10.44 11.91 -1.13
CA ILE A 263 11.25 11.81 -2.35
C ILE A 263 10.31 11.60 -3.52
N SER A 264 10.55 12.25 -4.65
CA SER A 264 9.82 11.94 -5.90
C SER A 264 10.79 11.64 -7.04
N TYR A 265 10.31 10.90 -8.02
CA TYR A 265 10.98 10.70 -9.30
C TYR A 265 10.05 11.14 -10.41
N SER A 266 10.54 12.03 -11.29
CA SER A 266 9.82 12.51 -12.46
C SER A 266 10.33 11.80 -13.70
N PHE A 267 9.42 11.19 -14.46
CA PHE A 267 9.71 10.63 -15.78
C PHE A 267 9.87 11.72 -16.84
N ASP A 268 9.21 12.87 -16.67
CA ASP A 268 9.37 14.03 -17.56
C ASP A 268 10.82 14.58 -17.49
N ASP A 269 11.38 14.66 -16.27
CA ASP A 269 12.73 15.19 -16.03
C ASP A 269 13.82 14.12 -15.95
N TYR A 270 13.42 12.85 -15.99
CA TYR A 270 14.26 11.66 -15.82
C TYR A 270 15.17 11.73 -14.58
N ARG A 271 14.66 12.23 -13.45
CA ARG A 271 15.45 12.44 -12.23
C ARG A 271 14.64 12.36 -10.94
N TYR A 272 15.35 12.09 -9.85
CA TYR A 272 14.83 12.23 -8.50
C TYR A 272 14.81 13.70 -8.04
N TYR A 273 13.91 13.97 -7.11
CA TYR A 273 13.79 15.21 -6.36
C TYR A 273 13.83 14.91 -4.87
N PRO A 274 14.85 15.44 -4.17
CA PRO A 274 15.97 16.29 -4.65
C PRO A 274 17.03 15.57 -5.54
N ARG A 275 17.74 16.31 -6.41
CA ARG A 275 18.55 15.75 -7.52
C ARG A 275 19.82 14.95 -7.15
N LYS A 276 20.34 15.03 -5.92
CA LYS A 276 21.72 14.60 -5.59
C LYS A 276 21.82 13.72 -4.33
N GLN A 277 21.04 12.64 -4.24
CA GLN A 277 21.14 11.75 -3.09
C GLN A 277 21.12 10.28 -3.53
N GLN A 278 22.09 9.51 -3.04
CA GLN A 278 21.99 8.05 -3.04
C GLN A 278 20.90 7.69 -2.04
N TYR A 279 19.85 7.02 -2.51
CA TYR A 279 18.72 6.67 -1.66
C TYR A 279 18.89 5.26 -1.15
N ASP A 280 19.15 5.15 0.14
CA ASP A 280 19.14 3.85 0.81
C ASP A 280 17.69 3.38 1.02
N TRP A 281 17.20 2.61 0.05
CA TRP A 281 15.86 2.06 0.14
C TRP A 281 15.73 0.97 1.23
N GLY A 282 16.83 0.43 1.77
CA GLY A 282 16.88 -0.72 2.67
C GLY A 282 16.92 -0.39 4.17
N GLU A 283 17.38 0.79 4.57
CA GLU A 283 17.63 1.11 6.00
C GLU A 283 16.49 1.87 6.72
N GLN A 284 15.42 2.25 6.02
CA GLN A 284 14.35 3.06 6.64
C GLN A 284 13.24 2.24 7.32
N PRO A 285 12.62 2.81 8.37
CA PRO A 285 11.50 2.20 9.08
C PRO A 285 10.25 2.17 8.21
N SER A 286 9.68 0.98 8.05
CA SER A 286 8.63 0.71 7.06
C SER A 286 7.20 1.01 7.56
N PHE A 287 7.04 1.39 8.83
CA PHE A 287 5.75 1.52 9.52
C PHE A 287 5.49 2.91 10.12
N GLU A 288 6.34 3.91 9.81
CA GLU A 288 6.24 5.25 10.40
C GLU A 288 5.40 6.23 9.56
N ASN A 289 4.93 5.82 8.39
CA ASN A 289 4.14 6.67 7.52
C ASN A 289 3.30 5.87 6.53
N ILE A 290 2.27 6.52 6.00
CA ILE A 290 1.38 5.96 4.98
C ILE A 290 0.78 7.08 4.13
N TRP A 291 0.51 6.81 2.86
CA TRP A 291 -0.25 7.74 2.01
C TRP A 291 -1.75 7.58 2.27
N ILE A 292 -2.52 8.65 2.19
CA ILE A 292 -3.98 8.60 2.36
C ILE A 292 -4.66 9.59 1.41
N GLU A 293 -5.76 9.17 0.78
CA GLU A 293 -6.58 10.09 -0.03
C GLU A 293 -7.36 11.05 0.89
N PRO A 294 -7.22 12.38 0.73
CA PRO A 294 -8.07 13.32 1.43
C PRO A 294 -9.51 13.30 0.86
N PRO A 295 -10.51 13.73 1.64
CA PRO A 295 -11.87 13.92 1.16
C PRO A 295 -11.92 15.04 0.11
N HIS A 296 -12.74 14.87 -0.94
CA HIS A 296 -12.87 15.81 -2.05
C HIS A 296 -13.11 17.29 -1.69
N HIS A 297 -13.50 17.61 -0.44
CA HIS A 297 -13.82 18.96 0.03
C HIS A 297 -13.11 19.41 1.33
N ALA A 298 -12.14 18.67 1.87
CA ALA A 298 -11.76 18.85 3.27
C ALA A 298 -10.54 19.74 3.57
N LEU A 299 -9.77 20.20 2.58
CA LEU A 299 -8.57 21.03 2.86
C LEU A 299 -8.89 22.41 3.47
N SER A 300 -10.16 22.84 3.47
CA SER A 300 -10.62 24.04 4.21
C SER A 300 -10.90 23.78 5.70
N SER A 301 -10.78 22.54 6.15
CA SER A 301 -11.18 22.07 7.49
C SER A 301 -10.09 21.26 8.21
N ILE A 302 -8.85 21.28 7.68
CA ILE A 302 -7.66 20.74 8.34
C ILE A 302 -6.68 21.88 8.67
#